data_AF-A0A3N5P862-F1
#
_entry.id   AF-A0A3N5P862-F1
#
_cell.length_a   1.000
_cell.length_b   1.000
_cell.length_c   1.000
_cell.angle_alpha   90.00
_cell.angle_beta   90.00
_cell.angle_gamma   90.00
#
_symmetry.space_group_name_H-M   'P 1'
#
loop_
_entity.id
_entity.type
_entity.pdbx_description
1 polymer ?
#
loop_
_entity_poly.entity_id
_entity_poly.type
_entity_poly.pdbx_seq_one_letter_code
_entity_poly.pdbx_strand_id
1 'polypeptide(L)' 'QHWFAERYRLYTAGPGGRLYYGDIAHEPWSLQPAELTIAENSLAAAHGLPAPAVEPVAYYSRGRETRVWPLQHL' A
#
# COMPACT_ATOMS: atom_id res chain seq x y z
N GLN A 1 -10.58 -2.72 -13.69
CA GLN A 1 -9.29 -2.00 -13.65
C GLN A 1 -9.15 -1.43 -12.23
N HIS A 2 -8.26 -1.99 -11.39
CA HIS A 2 -8.01 -1.52 -10.01
C HIS A 2 -6.50 -1.46 -9.73
N TRP A 3 -5.75 -0.75 -10.57
CA TRP A 3 -4.28 -0.64 -10.45
C TRP A 3 -3.81 -0.16 -9.06
N PHE A 4 -4.60 0.67 -8.38
CA PHE A 4 -4.24 1.24 -7.09
C PHE A 4 -4.24 0.25 -5.92
N ALA A 5 -5.03 -0.83 -5.99
CA ALA A 5 -5.20 -1.80 -4.90
C ALA A 5 -4.70 -3.21 -5.25
N GLU A 6 -4.64 -3.57 -6.53
CA GLU A 6 -4.27 -4.91 -6.98
C GLU A 6 -2.75 -5.03 -7.17
N ARG A 7 -2.01 -5.19 -6.06
CA ARG A 7 -0.57 -5.50 -6.07
C ARG A 7 -0.35 -6.94 -5.62
N TYR A 8 0.12 -7.80 -6.52
CA TYR A 8 0.40 -9.21 -6.22
C TYR A 8 1.87 -9.48 -5.84
N ARG A 9 2.57 -8.44 -5.39
CA ARG A 9 3.91 -8.53 -4.81
C ARG A 9 4.04 -7.58 -3.64
N LEU A 10 4.59 -8.07 -2.54
CA LEU A 10 4.99 -7.26 -1.38
C LEU A 10 6.49 -7.01 -1.40
N TYR A 11 6.91 -5.94 -0.73
CA TYR A 11 8.31 -5.60 -0.50
C TYR A 11 8.51 -5.30 0.98
N THR A 12 9.65 -5.71 1.53
CA THR A 12 9.99 -5.45 2.92
C THR A 12 11.50 -5.34 3.12
N ALA A 13 11.92 -4.72 4.21
CA ALA A 13 13.31 -4.67 4.64
C ALA A 13 13.52 -5.63 5.81
N GLY A 14 14.55 -6.47 5.71
CA GLY A 14 14.99 -7.36 6.78
C GLY A 14 16.19 -6.80 7.56
N PRO A 15 16.81 -7.63 8.42
CA PRO A 15 17.98 -7.24 9.20
C PRO A 15 19.09 -6.64 8.35
N GLY A 16 19.66 -5.52 8.82
CA GLY A 16 20.72 -4.79 8.11
C GLY A 16 20.24 -4.04 6.87
N GLY A 17 18.93 -3.80 6.72
CA GLY A 17 18.38 -3.04 5.60
C GLY A 17 18.34 -3.81 4.28
N ARG A 18 18.57 -5.12 4.31
CA ARG A 18 18.46 -5.97 3.12
C ARG A 18 17.03 -5.98 2.62
N LEU A 19 16.83 -5.74 1.34
CA LEU A 19 15.51 -5.72 0.74
C LEU A 19 15.07 -7.12 0.31
N TYR A 20 13.79 -7.39 0.50
CA TYR A 20 13.15 -8.64 0.14
C TYR A 20 11.87 -8.35 -0.63
N TYR A 21 11.48 -9.29 -1.48
CA TYR A 21 10.17 -9.31 -2.11
C TYR A 21 9.52 -10.68 -1.94
N GLY A 22 8.20 -10.72 -2.02
CA GLY A 22 7.43 -11.96 -2.02
C GLY A 22 6.22 -11.82 -2.92
N ASP A 23 5.96 -12.84 -3.73
CA ASP A 23 4.70 -12.91 -4.46
C ASP A 23 3.56 -13.15 -3.47
N ILE A 24 2.42 -12.52 -3.74
CA ILE A 24 1.22 -12.67 -2.93
C ILE A 24 0.00 -12.98 -3.80
N ALA A 25 -0.94 -13.71 -3.24
CA ALA A 25 -2.23 -13.97 -3.86
C ALA A 25 -3.35 -13.64 -2.89
N HIS A 26 -4.30 -12.85 -3.38
CA HIS A 26 -5.55 -12.55 -2.71
C HIS A 26 -6.64 -12.44 -3.78
N GLU A 27 -7.89 -12.68 -3.39
CA GLU A 27 -9.05 -12.28 -4.19
C GLU A 27 -9.02 -10.75 -4.42
N PRO A 28 -9.57 -10.23 -5.54
CA PRO A 28 -9.66 -8.80 -5.75
C PRO A 28 -10.28 -8.04 -4.57
N TRP A 29 -9.77 -6.85 -4.28
CA TRP A 29 -10.23 -6.05 -3.17
C TRP A 29 -11.65 -5.53 -3.43
N SER A 30 -12.58 -5.88 -2.54
CA SER A 30 -13.91 -5.26 -2.52
C SER A 30 -13.79 -3.87 -1.88
N LEU A 31 -13.53 -2.85 -2.71
CA LEU A 31 -13.37 -1.47 -2.28
C LEU A 31 -14.73 -0.79 -2.05
N GLN A 32 -14.82 -0.02 -0.97
CA GLN A 32 -15.97 0.80 -0.59
C GLN A 32 -15.51 2.26 -0.46
N PRO A 33 -16.31 3.25 -0.89
CA PRO A 33 -16.02 4.65 -0.62
C PRO A 33 -15.82 4.89 0.88
N ALA A 34 -14.88 5.76 1.24
CA ALA A 34 -14.65 6.14 2.62
C ALA A 34 -14.56 7.67 2.73
N GLU A 35 -15.06 8.20 3.85
CA GLU A 35 -14.80 9.57 4.26
C GLU A 35 -13.57 9.60 5.16
N LEU A 36 -12.73 10.61 5.00
CA LEU A 36 -11.46 10.74 5.70
C LEU A 36 -11.35 12.15 6.30
N THR A 37 -10.99 12.21 7.58
CA THR A 37 -10.56 13.44 8.24
C THR A 37 -9.06 13.34 8.49
N ILE A 38 -8.28 14.22 7.86
CA ILE A 38 -6.83 14.30 8.04
C ILE A 38 -6.53 15.46 8.99
N ALA A 39 -6.00 15.17 10.18
CA ALA A 39 -5.52 16.21 11.09
C ALA A 39 -4.18 16.80 10.62
N GLU A 40 -3.29 15.95 10.12
CA GLU A 40 -1.96 16.34 9.63
C GLU A 40 -1.50 15.36 8.53
N ASN A 41 -0.88 15.87 7.45
CA ASN A 41 -0.23 15.07 6.42
C ASN A 41 1.21 15.58 6.17
N SER A 42 2.17 14.94 6.84
CA SER A 42 3.61 15.26 6.71
C SER A 42 4.34 14.36 5.71
N LEU A 43 3.65 13.40 5.07
CA LEU A 43 4.29 12.36 4.26
C LEU A 43 5.05 12.92 3.05
N ALA A 44 4.45 13.84 2.30
CA ALA A 44 5.11 14.44 1.14
C ALA A 44 6.34 15.27 1.57
N ALA A 45 6.18 16.09 2.61
CA ALA A 45 7.25 16.94 3.14
C ALA A 45 8.43 16.12 3.69
N ALA A 46 8.17 14.99 4.34
CA ALA A 46 9.21 14.08 4.85
C ALA A 46 10.13 13.54 3.73
N HIS A 47 9.64 13.53 2.48
CA HIS A 47 10.41 13.12 1.30
C HIS A 47 10.79 14.29 0.37
N GLY A 48 10.64 15.54 0.82
CA GLY A 48 10.95 16.73 0.01
C GLY A 48 10.03 16.91 -1.20
N LEU A 49 8.85 16.27 -1.19
CA LEU A 49 7.86 16.36 -2.25
C LEU A 49 6.85 17.49 -1.97
N PRO A 50 6.31 18.14 -3.02
CA PRO A 50 5.25 19.13 -2.85
C PRO A 50 3.98 18.48 -2.28
N ALA A 51 3.17 19.28 -1.60
CA ALA A 51 1.84 18.85 -1.18
C ALA A 51 0.98 18.50 -2.42
N PRO A 52 0.13 17.47 -2.35
CA PRO A 52 -0.83 17.17 -3.40
C PRO A 52 -1.73 18.38 -3.69
N ALA A 53 -1.95 18.69 -4.96
CA ALA A 53 -2.80 19.81 -5.39
C ALA A 53 -4.30 19.44 -5.50
N VAL A 54 -4.65 18.18 -5.19
CA VAL A 54 -5.99 17.63 -5.34
C VAL A 54 -6.45 17.02 -4.02
N GLU A 55 -7.77 16.99 -3.83
CA GLU A 55 -8.36 16.33 -2.66
C GLU A 55 -8.02 14.83 -2.63
N PRO A 56 -7.77 14.27 -1.44
CA PRO A 56 -7.46 12.86 -1.30
C PRO A 56 -8.65 12.00 -1.68
N VAL A 57 -8.38 10.91 -2.39
CA VAL A 57 -9.36 9.87 -2.68
C VAL A 57 -9.20 8.75 -1.67
N ALA A 58 -10.27 8.38 -0.96
CA ALA A 58 -10.24 7.36 0.08
C ALA A 58 -11.19 6.20 -0.23
N TYR A 59 -10.66 4.99 -0.06
CA TYR A 59 -11.42 3.74 -0.12
C TYR A 59 -11.02 2.84 1.05
N TYR A 60 -11.96 2.01 1.47
CA TYR A 60 -11.77 1.01 2.50
C TYR A 60 -12.15 -0.38 2.00
N SER A 61 -11.51 -1.41 2.55
CA SER A 61 -11.94 -2.79 2.40
C SER A 61 -11.89 -3.49 3.76
N ARG A 62 -12.86 -4.36 4.06
CA ARG A 62 -12.99 -5.07 5.35
C ARG A 62 -11.86 -6.06 5.67
N GLY A 63 -10.81 -6.12 4.86
CA GLY A 63 -9.75 -7.12 4.95
C GLY A 63 -10.03 -8.34 4.08
N ARG A 64 -8.95 -8.99 3.64
CA ARG A 64 -8.94 -10.19 2.81
C ARG A 64 -7.85 -11.12 3.32
N GLU A 65 -8.08 -12.42 3.19
CA GLU A 65 -7.02 -13.40 3.36
C GLU A 65 -5.99 -13.25 2.22
N THR A 66 -4.72 -13.24 2.57
CA THR A 66 -3.61 -13.10 1.62
C THR A 66 -2.62 -14.22 1.86
N ARG A 67 -2.29 -14.96 0.80
CA ARG A 67 -1.21 -15.95 0.83
C ARG A 67 0.08 -15.26 0.41
N VAL A 68 1.16 -15.54 1.14
CA VAL A 68 2.49 -14.99 0.91
C VAL A 68 3.44 -16.16 0.67
N TRP A 69 4.14 -16.15 -0.46
CA TRP A 69 5.19 -17.13 -0.74
C TRP A 69 6.49 -16.77 -0.02
N PRO A 70 7.44 -17.72 0.14
CA PRO A 70 8.72 -17.45 0.76
C PRO A 70 9.40 -16.21 0.18
N LEU A 71 9.90 -15.34 1.07
CA LEU A 71 10.55 -14.11 0.66
C LEU A 71 11.86 -14.39 -0.06
N GLN A 72 12.07 -13.66 -1.14
CA GLN A 72 13.29 -13.68 -1.94
C GLN A 72 14.06 -12.39 -1.71
N HIS A 73 15.39 -12.47 -1.78
CA HIS A 73 16.22 -11.27 -1.75
C HIS A 73 15.96 -10.46 -3.03
N LEU A 74 15.80 -9.15 -2.87
CA LEU A 74 15.72 -8.22 -4.00
C LEU A 74 17.10 -7.97 -4.60
#